data_AF-A0A1F3SGB1-F1
#
_entry.id   AF-A0A1F3SGB1-F1
#
_cell.length_a   1.000
_cell.length_b   1.000
_cell.length_c   1.000
_cell.angle_alpha   90.00
_cell.angle_beta   90.00
_cell.angle_gamma   90.00
#
_symmetry.space_group_name_H-M   'P 1'
#
loop_
_entity.id
_entity.type
_entity.pdbx_description
1 polymer ?
#
loop_
_entity_poly.entity_id
_entity_poly.type
_entity_poly.pdbx_seq_one_letter_code
_entity_poly.pdbx_strand_id
1 'polypeptide(L)'
;MIRGLEHFRQYFKQYSSDFILVGGVASYLLLDEAGAPRLRPTKDLDIVLMMRPADNFLRAIRQYVKDGGYEIQKGDNGQATFYRFQKPSKNEYPLMIELFATAENPLKLFDGQHIIPVTGPSDSGSLSAILLDETYYSLITKNAVMKDGINLLNPFALIPFKAKAYLEIKERNEDSKNWKKHRGDIINLAVTFLNEERKEKLEGKVRLHFIEFMAHFKKEIDEDVIKGACQQKISKNTVISLLETTFL
;
A
#
# COMPACT_ATOMS: atom_id res chain seq x y z
N MET A 1 -8.39 15.03 -6.63
CA MET A 1 -8.23 15.25 -5.17
C MET A 1 -8.77 14.04 -4.41
N ILE A 2 -8.00 13.49 -3.47
CA ILE A 2 -8.38 12.31 -2.65
C ILE A 2 -9.07 12.81 -1.38
N ARG A 3 -10.28 12.28 -1.08
CA ARG A 3 -11.05 12.67 0.10
C ARG A 3 -10.25 12.45 1.39
N GLY A 4 -10.20 13.47 2.23
CA GLY A 4 -9.61 13.43 3.56
C GLY A 4 -8.09 13.28 3.63
N LEU A 5 -7.40 13.27 2.48
CA LEU A 5 -5.94 13.19 2.44
C LEU A 5 -5.29 14.44 3.05
N GLU A 6 -5.80 15.63 2.74
CA GLU A 6 -5.23 16.87 3.26
C GLU A 6 -5.44 17.00 4.77
N HIS A 7 -6.63 16.65 5.25
CA HIS A 7 -6.91 16.55 6.69
C HIS A 7 -5.97 15.56 7.38
N PHE A 8 -5.76 14.38 6.79
CA PHE A 8 -4.82 13.38 7.31
C PHE A 8 -3.37 13.91 7.32
N ARG A 9 -2.91 14.55 6.24
CA ARG A 9 -1.56 15.13 6.14
C ARG A 9 -1.33 16.17 7.24
N GLN A 10 -2.26 17.09 7.43
CA GLN A 10 -2.16 18.13 8.44
C GLN A 10 -2.13 17.55 9.86
N TYR A 11 -3.01 16.57 10.13
CA TYR A 11 -3.09 15.93 11.45
C TYR A 11 -1.82 15.12 11.79
N PHE A 12 -1.22 14.44 10.80
CA PHE A 12 -0.08 13.54 11.01
C PHE A 12 1.28 14.10 10.60
N LYS A 13 1.38 15.36 10.19
CA LYS A 13 2.63 15.99 9.73
C LYS A 13 3.80 15.81 10.71
N GLN A 14 3.54 15.97 12.01
CA GLN A 14 4.58 15.83 13.05
C GLN A 14 4.98 14.38 13.34
N TYR A 15 4.24 13.41 12.80
CA TYR A 15 4.46 11.97 12.95
C TYR A 15 4.92 11.32 11.64
N SER A 16 5.40 12.11 10.68
CA SER A 16 5.75 11.62 9.33
C SER A 16 6.78 10.50 9.34
N SER A 17 7.60 10.41 10.38
CA SER A 17 8.60 9.36 10.58
C SER A 17 8.04 8.05 11.13
N ASP A 18 6.78 8.00 11.57
CA ASP A 18 6.18 6.82 12.23
C ASP A 18 5.37 5.93 11.28
N PHE A 19 5.12 6.41 10.06
CA PHE A 19 4.35 5.70 9.06
C PHE A 19 4.75 6.06 7.63
N ILE A 20 4.35 5.22 6.69
CA ILE A 20 4.50 5.42 5.25
C ILE A 20 3.13 5.14 4.60
N LEU A 21 2.63 6.09 3.80
CA LEU A 21 1.48 5.83 2.93
C LEU A 21 1.92 4.98 1.75
N VAL A 22 1.18 3.91 1.48
CA VAL A 22 1.45 2.96 0.40
C VAL A 22 0.26 2.87 -0.55
N GLY A 23 0.27 1.85 -1.41
CA GLY A 23 -0.92 1.43 -2.15
C GLY A 23 -1.44 2.45 -3.15
N GLY A 24 -2.76 2.60 -3.20
CA GLY A 24 -3.43 3.40 -4.24
C GLY A 24 -3.11 4.90 -4.14
N VAL A 25 -3.05 5.44 -2.92
CA VAL A 25 -2.90 6.88 -2.67
C VAL A 25 -1.50 7.33 -3.07
N ALA A 26 -0.48 6.58 -2.64
CA ALA A 26 0.90 6.84 -3.03
C ALA A 26 1.07 6.80 -4.55
N SER A 27 0.47 5.80 -5.22
CA SER A 27 0.50 5.72 -6.69
C SER A 27 -0.15 6.93 -7.35
N TYR A 28 -1.33 7.34 -6.88
CA TYR A 28 -2.07 8.49 -7.42
C TYR A 28 -1.25 9.78 -7.28
N LEU A 29 -0.72 10.06 -6.09
CA LEU A 29 0.01 11.31 -5.81
C LEU A 29 1.27 11.44 -6.67
N LEU A 30 2.03 10.35 -6.80
CA LEU A 30 3.23 10.34 -7.64
C LEU A 30 2.87 10.58 -9.10
N LEU A 31 1.87 9.85 -9.62
CA LEU A 31 1.43 9.97 -11.01
C LEU A 31 0.87 11.37 -11.31
N ASP A 32 0.10 11.95 -10.40
CA ASP A 32 -0.46 13.30 -10.52
C ASP A 32 0.65 14.35 -10.58
N GLU A 33 1.63 14.27 -9.68
CA GLU A 33 2.80 15.15 -9.67
C GLU A 33 3.65 15.03 -10.95
N ALA A 34 3.77 13.81 -11.49
CA ALA A 34 4.50 13.57 -12.74
C ALA A 34 3.71 13.98 -13.99
N GLY A 35 2.47 14.46 -13.86
CA GLY A 35 1.61 14.81 -14.99
C GLY A 35 1.20 13.60 -15.83
N ALA A 36 1.10 12.42 -15.21
CA ALA A 36 0.75 11.20 -15.91
C ALA A 36 -0.66 11.33 -16.55
N PRO A 37 -0.85 10.93 -17.82
CA PRO A 37 -2.13 11.11 -18.51
C PRO A 37 -3.30 10.38 -17.84
N ARG A 38 -3.01 9.21 -17.24
CA ARG A 38 -4.01 8.39 -16.57
C ARG A 38 -3.79 8.38 -15.07
N LEU A 39 -4.79 8.88 -14.33
CA LEU A 39 -4.86 8.78 -12.88
C LEU A 39 -6.01 7.86 -12.48
N ARG A 40 -5.71 6.83 -11.68
CA ARG A 40 -6.75 5.95 -11.13
C ARG A 40 -7.16 6.45 -9.75
N PRO A 41 -8.43 6.86 -9.53
CA PRO A 41 -8.87 7.28 -8.21
C PRO A 41 -8.80 6.11 -7.22
N THR A 42 -8.53 6.45 -5.97
CA THR A 42 -8.57 5.54 -4.83
C THR A 42 -9.24 6.22 -3.66
N LYS A 43 -9.76 5.43 -2.73
CA LYS A 43 -10.49 5.90 -1.53
C LYS A 43 -9.86 5.41 -0.23
N ASP A 44 -8.90 4.49 -0.34
CA ASP A 44 -8.33 3.75 0.77
C ASP A 44 -6.94 4.32 1.09
N LEU A 45 -6.72 4.69 2.35
CA LEU A 45 -5.38 5.03 2.85
C LEU A 45 -4.76 3.78 3.42
N ASP A 46 -3.86 3.19 2.65
CA ASP A 46 -3.01 2.08 3.06
C ASP A 46 -1.79 2.64 3.80
N ILE A 47 -1.58 2.23 5.06
CA ILE A 47 -0.55 2.80 5.93
C ILE A 47 0.31 1.69 6.51
N VAL A 48 1.60 1.72 6.20
CA VAL A 48 2.60 0.87 6.88
C VAL A 48 3.16 1.64 8.07
N LEU A 49 3.07 1.03 9.25
CA LEU A 49 3.68 1.53 10.48
C LEU A 49 5.17 1.17 10.49
N MET A 50 6.00 2.11 10.95
CA MET A 50 7.42 1.84 11.14
C MET A 50 7.64 0.83 12.27
N MET A 51 8.78 0.12 12.25
CA MET A 51 9.08 -0.96 13.20
C MET A 51 9.08 -0.53 14.68
N ARG A 52 9.27 0.76 14.99
CA ARG A 52 9.12 1.30 16.35
C ARG A 52 8.41 2.64 16.26
N PRO A 53 7.08 2.65 16.06
CA PRO A 53 6.34 3.88 15.97
C PRO A 53 6.26 4.51 17.36
N ALA A 54 6.30 5.84 17.44
CA ALA A 54 6.25 6.54 18.71
C ALA A 54 4.88 6.38 19.39
N ASP A 55 4.87 6.28 20.73
CA ASP A 55 3.63 6.09 21.51
C ASP A 55 2.63 7.23 21.35
N ASN A 56 3.11 8.44 21.09
CA ASN A 56 2.29 9.61 20.81
C ASN A 56 1.61 9.51 19.44
N PHE A 57 2.29 8.98 18.41
CA PHE A 57 1.67 8.65 17.13
C PHE A 57 0.60 7.57 17.27
N LEU A 58 0.88 6.49 18.01
CA LEU A 58 -0.10 5.43 18.25
C LEU A 58 -1.35 5.94 18.99
N ARG A 59 -1.18 6.88 19.93
CA ARG A 59 -2.31 7.59 20.57
C ARG A 59 -3.04 8.49 19.57
N ALA A 60 -2.31 9.23 18.75
CA ALA A 60 -2.88 10.13 17.75
C ALA A 60 -3.71 9.38 16.70
N ILE A 61 -3.26 8.22 16.22
CA ILE A 61 -4.03 7.43 15.24
C ILE A 61 -5.29 6.82 15.84
N ARG A 62 -5.25 6.34 17.09
CA ARG A 62 -6.46 5.91 17.80
C ARG A 62 -7.46 7.06 17.97
N GLN A 63 -6.96 8.23 18.37
CA GLN A 63 -7.79 9.42 18.53
C GLN A 63 -8.37 9.86 17.18
N TYR A 64 -7.60 9.83 16.10
CA TYR A 64 -8.05 10.16 14.76
C TYR A 64 -9.19 9.24 14.28
N VAL A 65 -9.03 7.93 14.48
CA VAL A 65 -10.08 6.94 14.15
C VAL A 65 -11.33 7.16 14.99
N LYS A 66 -11.18 7.43 16.29
CA LYS A 66 -12.31 7.74 17.18
C LYS A 66 -13.03 9.02 16.76
N ASP A 67 -12.29 10.10 16.51
CA ASP A 67 -12.85 11.41 16.16
C ASP A 67 -13.49 11.42 14.77
N GLY A 68 -12.98 10.62 13.84
CA GLY A 68 -13.59 10.39 12.53
C GLY A 68 -14.86 9.53 12.60
N GLY A 69 -15.13 8.89 13.74
CA GLY A 69 -16.29 8.03 13.94
C GLY A 69 -16.32 6.84 12.99
N TYR A 70 -15.16 6.22 12.74
CA TYR A 70 -15.07 5.07 11.86
C TYR A 70 -15.77 3.83 12.44
N GLU A 71 -16.43 3.08 11.57
CA GLU A 71 -16.87 1.73 11.87
C GLU A 71 -15.67 0.76 11.92
N ILE A 72 -15.68 -0.12 12.92
CA ILE A 72 -14.73 -1.23 13.04
C ILE A 72 -15.39 -2.47 12.45
N GLN A 73 -14.79 -3.07 11.41
CA GLN A 73 -15.30 -4.34 10.88
C GLN A 73 -15.10 -5.48 11.88
N LYS A 74 -16.09 -6.38 11.97
CA LYS A 74 -15.97 -7.64 12.70
C LYS A 74 -15.70 -8.77 11.70
N GLY A 75 -14.65 -9.54 11.92
CA GLY A 75 -14.36 -10.75 11.14
C GLY A 75 -15.33 -11.89 11.46
N ASP A 76 -15.25 -12.96 10.67
CA ASP A 76 -16.23 -14.06 10.64
C ASP A 76 -16.43 -14.80 11.97
N ASN A 77 -15.46 -14.72 12.89
CA ASN A 77 -15.52 -15.33 14.23
C ASN A 77 -15.88 -14.33 15.34
N GLY A 78 -16.42 -13.15 15.00
CA GLY A 78 -16.74 -12.09 15.96
C GLY A 78 -15.52 -11.33 16.51
N GLN A 79 -14.30 -11.71 16.13
CA GLN A 79 -13.09 -10.92 16.38
C GLN A 79 -13.08 -9.70 15.47
N ALA A 80 -12.94 -8.50 16.05
CA ALA A 80 -12.86 -7.31 15.24
C ALA A 80 -11.58 -7.26 14.40
N THR A 81 -11.74 -6.87 13.14
CA THR A 81 -10.68 -6.61 12.17
C THR A 81 -10.13 -5.21 12.43
N PHE A 82 -9.44 -5.02 13.57
CA PHE A 82 -9.01 -3.70 14.05
C PHE A 82 -7.86 -3.06 13.25
N TYR A 83 -7.58 -3.53 12.03
CA TYR A 83 -6.60 -2.92 11.13
C TYR A 83 -7.25 -2.15 9.99
N ARG A 84 -8.57 -2.31 9.78
CA ARG A 84 -9.31 -1.65 8.71
C ARG A 84 -10.48 -0.86 9.29
N PHE A 85 -10.46 0.45 9.08
CA PHE A 85 -11.45 1.41 9.56
C PHE A 85 -12.19 1.98 8.37
N GLN A 86 -13.52 1.89 8.37
CA GLN A 86 -14.34 2.29 7.23
C GLN A 86 -15.48 3.20 7.65
N LYS A 87 -16.09 3.87 6.67
CA LYS A 87 -17.33 4.66 6.85
C LYS A 87 -17.22 5.63 8.03
N PRO A 88 -16.30 6.61 7.97
CA PRO A 88 -16.29 7.67 8.98
C PRO A 88 -17.64 8.39 8.99
N SER A 89 -18.10 8.80 10.16
CA SER A 89 -19.29 9.65 10.30
C SER A 89 -19.07 11.07 9.78
N LYS A 90 -17.79 11.47 9.61
CA LYS A 90 -17.36 12.80 9.19
C LYS A 90 -16.78 12.83 7.77
N ASN A 91 -17.10 13.87 7.01
CA ASN A 91 -16.78 13.95 5.58
C ASN A 91 -15.35 14.40 5.28
N GLU A 92 -14.72 15.12 6.19
CA GLU A 92 -13.33 15.55 6.13
C GLU A 92 -12.33 14.40 6.35
N TYR A 93 -12.80 13.25 6.83
CA TYR A 93 -11.96 12.07 7.05
C TYR A 93 -11.88 11.16 5.81
N PRO A 94 -10.75 10.44 5.64
CA PRO A 94 -10.61 9.40 4.62
C PRO A 94 -11.70 8.34 4.67
N LEU A 95 -12.15 7.83 3.53
CA LEU A 95 -13.24 6.84 3.50
C LEU A 95 -12.86 5.51 4.13
N MET A 96 -11.58 5.13 4.02
CA MET A 96 -11.03 3.93 4.61
C MET A 96 -9.58 4.15 5.02
N ILE A 97 -9.19 3.58 6.16
CA ILE A 97 -7.82 3.48 6.64
C ILE A 97 -7.50 2.01 6.85
N GLU A 98 -6.38 1.55 6.32
CA GLU A 98 -5.87 0.20 6.52
C GLU A 98 -4.43 0.24 7.06
N LEU A 99 -4.14 -0.51 8.12
CA LEU A 99 -2.86 -0.51 8.82
C LEU A 99 -2.07 -1.82 8.63
N PHE A 100 -0.76 -1.69 8.41
CA PHE A 100 0.21 -2.77 8.23
C PHE A 100 1.41 -2.59 9.18
N ALA A 101 2.00 -3.68 9.70
CA ALA A 101 3.15 -3.68 10.63
C ALA A 101 4.08 -4.89 10.38
N THR A 102 5.23 -5.01 11.07
CA THR A 102 6.24 -6.08 10.84
C THR A 102 6.24 -7.18 11.90
N ALA A 103 6.71 -8.39 11.52
CA ALA A 103 6.77 -9.60 12.37
C ALA A 103 7.54 -9.40 13.67
N GLU A 104 8.63 -8.64 13.61
CA GLU A 104 9.52 -8.40 14.74
C GLU A 104 9.04 -7.28 15.66
N ASN A 105 7.97 -6.56 15.28
CA ASN A 105 7.28 -5.63 16.16
C ASN A 105 5.82 -6.06 16.36
N PRO A 106 5.57 -7.11 17.16
CA PRO A 106 4.27 -7.27 17.77
C PRO A 106 3.97 -6.01 18.55
N LEU A 107 3.09 -5.16 18.03
CA LEU A 107 2.54 -4.03 18.78
C LEU A 107 1.91 -4.60 20.06
N LYS A 108 2.63 -4.55 21.17
CA LYS A 108 2.07 -4.81 22.49
C LYS A 108 1.26 -3.60 22.89
N LEU A 109 -0.04 -3.70 22.66
CA LEU A 109 -0.98 -2.68 23.10
C LEU A 109 -1.37 -2.87 24.58
N PHE A 110 -1.22 -4.10 25.13
CA PHE A 110 -1.32 -4.47 26.55
C PHE A 110 -0.51 -5.75 26.88
N ASP A 111 -0.36 -6.07 28.17
CA ASP A 111 0.36 -7.26 28.66
C ASP A 111 -0.29 -8.58 28.22
N GLY A 112 0.50 -9.43 27.55
CA GLY A 112 0.16 -10.83 27.33
C GLY A 112 0.07 -11.35 25.89
N GLN A 113 0.26 -10.54 24.83
CA GLN A 113 0.07 -11.04 23.45
C GLN A 113 1.12 -10.58 22.42
N HIS A 114 1.37 -11.46 21.45
CA HIS A 114 2.23 -11.27 20.28
C HIS A 114 1.43 -11.61 19.01
N ILE A 115 1.15 -10.60 18.17
CA ILE A 115 0.38 -10.63 16.90
C ILE A 115 -0.75 -11.66 16.87
N ILE A 116 -1.80 -11.35 17.64
CA ILE A 116 -3.00 -12.14 17.85
C ILE A 116 -4.19 -11.20 17.68
N PRO A 117 -5.27 -11.56 16.96
CA PRO A 117 -6.56 -10.93 17.17
C PRO A 117 -7.05 -11.32 18.57
N VAL A 118 -7.16 -10.34 19.46
CA VAL A 118 -7.44 -10.59 20.87
C VAL A 118 -8.92 -10.40 21.12
N THR A 119 -9.62 -11.50 21.35
CA THR A 119 -10.91 -11.49 22.05
C THR A 119 -10.68 -10.95 23.46
N GLY A 120 -11.49 -9.96 23.86
CA GLY A 120 -11.44 -9.36 25.20
C GLY A 120 -11.84 -10.35 26.31
N PRO A 121 -11.64 -9.93 27.57
CA PRO A 121 -12.71 -9.16 28.18
C PRO A 121 -12.23 -7.84 28.84
N SER A 122 -13.18 -6.91 28.95
CA SER A 122 -13.15 -5.60 29.63
C SER A 122 -12.39 -4.44 28.98
N ASP A 123 -13.19 -3.52 28.43
CA ASP A 123 -13.01 -2.07 28.27
C ASP A 123 -11.61 -1.48 27.99
N SER A 124 -11.31 -1.27 26.69
CA SER A 124 -10.76 -0.03 26.08
C SER A 124 -9.89 -0.29 24.82
N GLY A 125 -10.54 -0.57 23.69
CA GLY A 125 -10.09 -0.36 22.29
C GLY A 125 -8.65 -0.74 21.89
N SER A 126 -8.48 -1.93 21.29
CA SER A 126 -7.24 -2.37 20.60
C SER A 126 -7.18 -1.91 19.12
N LEU A 127 -5.96 -1.75 18.59
CA LEU A 127 -5.63 -1.46 17.18
C LEU A 127 -4.90 -2.69 16.61
N SER A 128 -5.17 -3.13 15.39
CA SER A 128 -4.46 -4.25 14.76
C SER A 128 -3.76 -3.79 13.49
N ALA A 129 -2.84 -4.61 12.96
CA ALA A 129 -2.17 -4.38 11.68
C ALA A 129 -1.85 -5.71 10.97
N ILE A 130 -1.77 -5.70 9.63
CA ILE A 130 -1.35 -6.86 8.82
C ILE A 130 0.17 -7.03 8.87
N LEU A 131 0.65 -8.27 8.98
CA LEU A 131 2.07 -8.56 9.11
C LEU A 131 2.85 -8.58 7.79
N LEU A 132 3.95 -7.83 7.74
CA LEU A 132 4.86 -7.79 6.62
C LEU A 132 6.10 -8.66 6.86
N ASP A 133 6.50 -9.38 5.82
CA ASP A 133 7.77 -10.09 5.73
C ASP A 133 8.96 -9.10 5.74
N GLU A 134 10.06 -9.50 6.37
CA GLU A 134 11.25 -8.65 6.54
C GLU A 134 11.81 -8.13 5.22
N THR A 135 11.83 -8.96 4.18
CA THR A 135 12.31 -8.57 2.84
C THR A 135 11.45 -7.45 2.24
N TYR A 136 10.13 -7.55 2.44
CA TYR A 136 9.17 -6.54 1.99
C TYR A 136 9.27 -5.26 2.81
N TYR A 137 9.50 -5.36 4.12
CA TYR A 137 9.71 -4.19 4.97
C TYR A 137 11.00 -3.45 4.63
N SER A 138 12.10 -4.15 4.41
CA SER A 138 13.37 -3.55 3.96
C SER A 138 13.20 -2.81 2.64
N LEU A 139 12.42 -3.38 1.70
CA LEU A 139 12.08 -2.71 0.46
C LEU A 139 11.27 -1.43 0.68
N ILE A 140 10.31 -1.44 1.62
CA ILE A 140 9.51 -0.26 1.98
C ILE A 140 10.39 0.85 2.55
N THR A 141 11.20 0.55 3.56
CA THR A 141 11.99 1.57 4.26
C THR A 141 13.03 2.21 3.35
N LYS A 142 13.67 1.42 2.48
CA LYS A 142 14.61 1.92 1.46
C LYS A 142 13.94 2.83 0.43
N ASN A 143 12.65 2.65 0.16
CA ASN A 143 11.94 3.31 -0.93
C ASN A 143 10.85 4.30 -0.47
N ALA A 144 10.89 4.70 0.79
CA ALA A 144 10.09 5.80 1.29
C ALA A 144 10.64 7.15 0.81
N VAL A 145 9.77 8.03 0.35
CA VAL A 145 10.11 9.40 -0.06
C VAL A 145 9.17 10.39 0.62
N MET A 146 9.73 11.51 1.11
CA MET A 146 8.93 12.55 1.74
C MET A 146 8.30 13.45 0.68
N LYS A 147 6.98 13.61 0.74
CA LYS A 147 6.17 14.45 -0.15
C LYS A 147 5.08 15.14 0.68
N ASP A 148 4.98 16.46 0.56
CA ASP A 148 3.98 17.27 1.28
C ASP A 148 3.92 17.00 2.80
N GLY A 149 5.09 16.79 3.43
CA GLY A 149 5.21 16.59 4.87
C GLY A 149 4.83 15.19 5.38
N ILE A 150 4.61 14.21 4.50
CA ILE A 150 4.41 12.80 4.86
C ILE A 150 5.26 11.87 3.99
N ASN A 151 5.54 10.67 4.48
CA ASN A 151 6.27 9.67 3.70
C ASN A 151 5.32 8.86 2.80
N LEU A 152 5.71 8.72 1.54
CA LEU A 152 5.03 7.90 0.53
C LEU A 152 5.97 6.82 0.01
N LEU A 153 5.43 5.67 -0.36
CA LEU A 153 6.20 4.65 -1.05
C LEU A 153 6.43 5.04 -2.52
N ASN A 154 7.68 5.01 -2.98
CA ASN A 154 8.03 5.34 -4.36
C ASN A 154 7.71 4.17 -5.34
N PRO A 155 7.83 4.39 -6.68
CA PRO A 155 7.51 3.38 -7.68
C PRO A 155 8.33 2.09 -7.59
N PHE A 156 9.57 2.15 -7.11
CA PHE A 156 10.49 1.01 -7.02
C PHE A 156 10.08 0.01 -5.93
N ALA A 157 9.21 0.41 -5.00
CA ALA A 157 8.56 -0.52 -4.08
C ALA A 157 7.07 -0.70 -4.36
N LEU A 158 6.36 0.34 -4.84
CA LEU A 158 4.94 0.19 -5.22
C LEU A 158 4.72 -0.89 -6.29
N ILE A 159 5.62 -1.00 -7.28
CA ILE A 159 5.50 -1.99 -8.35
C ILE A 159 5.61 -3.43 -7.81
N PRO A 160 6.67 -3.82 -7.07
CA PRO A 160 6.75 -5.14 -6.45
C PRO A 160 5.58 -5.48 -5.52
N PHE A 161 5.09 -4.52 -4.72
CA PHE A 161 3.93 -4.74 -3.85
C PHE A 161 2.66 -5.03 -4.65
N LYS A 162 2.43 -4.30 -5.74
CA LYS A 162 1.30 -4.55 -6.64
C LYS A 162 1.45 -5.88 -7.39
N ALA A 163 2.67 -6.31 -7.71
CA ALA A 163 2.93 -7.61 -8.31
C ALA A 163 2.57 -8.75 -7.33
N LYS A 164 2.91 -8.62 -6.04
CA LYS A 164 2.47 -9.57 -5.01
C LYS A 164 0.95 -9.59 -4.85
N ALA A 165 0.31 -8.43 -4.70
CA ALA A 165 -1.15 -8.36 -4.59
C ALA A 165 -1.86 -8.96 -5.81
N TYR A 166 -1.30 -8.76 -7.01
CA TYR A 166 -1.78 -9.41 -8.23
C TYR A 166 -1.76 -10.95 -8.12
N LEU A 167 -0.65 -11.53 -7.65
CA LEU A 167 -0.51 -12.99 -7.52
C LEU A 167 -1.49 -13.55 -6.48
N GLU A 168 -1.57 -12.91 -5.32
CA GLU A 168 -2.47 -13.36 -4.25
C GLU A 168 -3.95 -13.35 -4.68
N ILE A 169 -4.38 -12.33 -5.43
CA ILE A 169 -5.75 -12.26 -5.96
C ILE A 169 -6.00 -13.38 -6.99
N LYS A 170 -4.99 -13.74 -7.78
CA LYS A 170 -5.07 -14.87 -8.72
C LYS A 170 -5.13 -16.21 -7.99
N GLU A 171 -4.29 -16.42 -6.99
CA GLU A 171 -4.28 -17.63 -6.15
C GLU A 171 -5.63 -17.85 -5.46
N ARG A 172 -6.26 -16.77 -4.98
CA ARG A 172 -7.59 -16.81 -4.35
C ARG A 172 -8.76 -16.97 -5.34
N ASN A 173 -8.49 -17.04 -6.65
CA ASN A 173 -9.51 -17.13 -7.71
C ASN A 173 -10.59 -16.04 -7.62
N GLU A 174 -10.21 -14.83 -7.21
CA GLU A 174 -11.11 -13.68 -7.15
C GLU A 174 -11.44 -13.12 -8.55
N ASP A 175 -12.38 -12.18 -8.62
CA ASP A 175 -12.75 -11.50 -9.88
C ASP A 175 -11.51 -10.94 -10.58
N SER A 176 -11.35 -11.30 -11.86
CA SER A 176 -10.23 -10.87 -12.69
C SER A 176 -10.05 -9.35 -12.76
N LYS A 177 -11.12 -8.57 -12.57
CA LYS A 177 -11.06 -7.10 -12.49
C LYS A 177 -10.09 -6.64 -11.40
N ASN A 178 -9.98 -7.37 -10.28
CA ASN A 178 -9.16 -7.02 -9.14
C ASN A 178 -7.67 -7.18 -9.41
N TRP A 179 -7.23 -8.24 -10.10
CA TRP A 179 -5.81 -8.34 -10.47
C TRP A 179 -5.50 -7.46 -11.69
N LYS A 180 -6.45 -7.25 -12.61
CA LYS A 180 -6.28 -6.37 -13.78
C LYS A 180 -6.00 -4.92 -13.38
N LYS A 181 -6.60 -4.40 -12.28
CA LYS A 181 -6.25 -3.06 -11.76
C LYS A 181 -4.79 -2.96 -11.33
N HIS A 182 -4.24 -3.98 -10.66
CA HIS A 182 -2.85 -3.99 -10.22
C HIS A 182 -1.90 -4.06 -11.42
N ARG A 183 -2.22 -4.89 -12.42
CA ARG A 183 -1.49 -4.92 -13.69
C ARG A 183 -1.47 -3.56 -14.38
N GLY A 184 -2.61 -2.89 -14.46
CA GLY A 184 -2.71 -1.56 -15.06
C GLY A 184 -1.89 -0.50 -14.30
N ASP A 185 -1.98 -0.50 -12.97
CA ASP A 185 -1.17 0.39 -12.14
C ASP A 185 0.34 0.17 -12.33
N ILE A 186 0.77 -1.11 -12.40
CA ILE A 186 2.18 -1.47 -12.63
C ILE A 186 2.66 -0.91 -13.97
N ILE A 187 1.89 -1.07 -15.05
CA ILE A 187 2.24 -0.51 -16.37
C ILE A 187 2.37 1.01 -16.28
N ASN A 188 1.40 1.69 -15.66
CA ASN A 188 1.38 3.13 -15.58
C ASN A 188 2.56 3.69 -14.77
N LEU A 189 2.86 3.08 -13.62
CA LEU A 189 4.03 3.42 -12.81
C LEU A 189 5.34 3.13 -13.57
N ALA A 190 5.43 1.98 -14.23
CA ALA A 190 6.64 1.58 -14.95
C ALA A 190 6.98 2.57 -16.06
N VAL A 191 5.99 2.88 -16.90
CA VAL A 191 6.12 3.84 -18.01
C VAL A 191 6.45 5.25 -17.54
N THR A 192 5.88 5.67 -16.41
CA THR A 192 6.04 7.06 -15.94
C THR A 192 7.38 7.27 -15.24
N PHE A 193 7.89 6.27 -14.52
CA PHE A 193 9.01 6.48 -13.58
C PHE A 193 10.24 5.63 -13.81
N LEU A 194 10.15 4.51 -14.51
CA LEU A 194 11.33 3.66 -14.72
C LEU A 194 12.12 4.13 -15.93
N ASN A 195 13.44 4.07 -15.80
CA ASN A 195 14.40 4.38 -16.84
C ASN A 195 15.63 3.46 -16.68
N GLU A 196 16.63 3.62 -17.54
CA GLU A 196 17.83 2.78 -17.52
C GLU A 196 18.85 3.16 -16.42
N GLU A 197 18.67 4.31 -15.78
CA GLU A 197 19.65 4.89 -14.83
C GLU A 197 19.55 4.26 -13.44
N ARG A 198 18.31 4.09 -12.93
CA ARG A 198 18.09 3.56 -11.58
C ARG A 198 17.63 2.11 -11.62
N LYS A 199 18.30 1.26 -10.84
CA LYS A 199 17.95 -0.15 -10.63
C LYS A 199 17.61 -0.41 -9.17
N GLU A 200 16.69 -1.33 -8.94
CA GLU A 200 16.28 -1.81 -7.63
C GLU A 200 16.18 -3.33 -7.71
N LYS A 201 17.34 -4.00 -7.79
CA LYS A 201 17.40 -5.45 -7.93
C LYS A 201 16.76 -6.09 -6.71
N LEU A 202 15.68 -6.82 -6.95
CA LEU A 202 14.91 -7.47 -5.89
C LEU A 202 15.64 -8.73 -5.44
N GLU A 203 15.52 -9.03 -4.15
CA GLU A 203 16.13 -10.17 -3.49
C GLU A 203 15.08 -11.00 -2.73
N GLY A 204 15.49 -12.20 -2.29
CA GLY A 204 14.67 -13.09 -1.46
C GLY A 204 13.29 -13.38 -2.04
N LYS A 205 12.28 -13.41 -1.15
CA LYS A 205 10.90 -13.70 -1.54
C LYS A 205 10.32 -12.65 -2.48
N VAL A 206 10.72 -11.38 -2.36
CA VAL A 206 10.21 -10.33 -3.24
C VAL A 206 10.61 -10.61 -4.69
N ARG A 207 11.86 -11.02 -4.92
CA ARG A 207 12.34 -11.44 -6.24
C ARG A 207 11.54 -12.61 -6.81
N LEU A 208 11.32 -13.65 -6.00
CA LEU A 208 10.60 -14.85 -6.44
C LEU A 208 9.17 -14.52 -6.90
N HIS A 209 8.43 -13.75 -6.10
CA HIS A 209 7.10 -13.27 -6.48
C HIS A 209 7.16 -12.40 -7.74
N PHE A 210 8.20 -11.57 -7.91
CA PHE A 210 8.31 -10.72 -9.08
C PHE A 210 8.58 -11.53 -10.37
N ILE A 211 9.42 -12.57 -10.29
CA ILE A 211 9.67 -13.49 -11.41
C ILE A 211 8.37 -14.21 -11.82
N GLU A 212 7.61 -14.71 -10.85
CA GLU A 212 6.33 -15.36 -11.10
C GLU A 212 5.33 -14.39 -11.73
N PHE A 213 5.20 -13.19 -11.17
CA PHE A 213 4.39 -12.12 -11.76
C PHE A 213 4.79 -11.85 -13.22
N MET A 214 6.08 -11.72 -13.52
CA MET A 214 6.57 -11.45 -14.88
C MET A 214 6.20 -12.57 -15.86
N ALA A 215 6.18 -13.84 -15.42
CA ALA A 215 5.76 -14.96 -16.25
C ALA A 215 4.28 -14.87 -16.68
N HIS A 216 3.41 -14.39 -15.78
CA HIS A 216 2.02 -14.09 -16.10
C HIS A 216 1.89 -12.82 -16.94
N PHE A 217 2.55 -11.74 -16.51
CA PHE A 217 2.47 -10.42 -17.13
C PHE A 217 2.80 -10.47 -18.63
N LYS A 218 3.89 -11.15 -19.01
CA LYS A 218 4.30 -11.30 -20.41
C LYS A 218 3.24 -11.95 -21.31
N LYS A 219 2.42 -12.85 -20.77
CA LYS A 219 1.37 -13.55 -21.53
C LYS A 219 0.08 -12.73 -21.64
N GLU A 220 -0.09 -11.74 -20.78
CA GLU A 220 -1.39 -11.08 -20.55
C GLU A 220 -1.44 -9.63 -21.02
N ILE A 221 -0.33 -9.10 -21.52
CA ILE A 221 -0.24 -7.75 -22.07
C ILE A 221 -0.07 -7.77 -23.58
N ASP A 222 -0.62 -6.72 -24.18
CA ASP A 222 -0.46 -6.26 -25.55
C ASP A 222 -0.48 -4.72 -25.55
N GLU A 223 -0.32 -4.11 -26.72
CA GLU A 223 -0.30 -2.67 -26.90
C GLU A 223 -1.61 -1.99 -26.48
N ASP A 224 -2.76 -2.66 -26.63
CA ASP A 224 -4.06 -2.12 -26.24
C ASP A 224 -4.24 -2.10 -24.74
N VAL A 225 -3.79 -3.15 -24.04
CA VAL A 225 -3.74 -3.21 -22.58
C VAL A 225 -2.83 -2.10 -22.04
N ILE A 226 -1.67 -1.89 -22.66
CA ILE A 226 -0.70 -0.86 -22.24
C ILE A 226 -1.29 0.53 -22.46
N LYS A 227 -1.79 0.81 -23.67
CA LYS A 227 -2.46 2.08 -23.98
C LYS A 227 -3.64 2.32 -23.06
N GLY A 228 -4.42 1.29 -22.74
CA GLY A 228 -5.45 1.36 -21.73
C GLY A 228 -4.87 1.83 -20.40
N ALA A 229 -3.84 1.15 -19.89
CA ALA A 229 -3.28 1.37 -18.56
C ALA A 229 -2.61 2.73 -18.33
N CYS A 230 -1.97 3.31 -19.34
CA CYS A 230 -1.21 4.57 -19.20
C CYS A 230 -1.62 5.69 -20.17
N GLN A 231 -2.55 5.44 -21.11
CA GLN A 231 -2.94 6.34 -22.20
C GLN A 231 -1.79 6.76 -23.14
N GLN A 232 -0.71 5.98 -23.17
CA GLN A 232 0.43 6.21 -24.05
C GLN A 232 0.63 5.06 -25.03
N LYS A 233 1.21 5.34 -26.19
CA LYS A 233 1.55 4.32 -27.20
C LYS A 233 2.97 3.83 -26.95
N ILE A 234 3.10 2.74 -26.21
CA ILE A 234 4.39 2.16 -25.84
C ILE A 234 4.39 0.67 -26.21
N SER A 235 5.50 0.20 -26.76
CA SER A 235 5.61 -1.21 -27.15
C SER A 235 5.61 -2.12 -25.93
N LYS A 236 5.03 -3.31 -26.09
CA LYS A 236 5.08 -4.36 -25.06
C LYS A 236 6.51 -4.67 -24.60
N ASN A 237 7.45 -4.75 -25.55
CA ASN A 237 8.85 -5.06 -25.26
C ASN A 237 9.52 -3.98 -24.41
N THR A 238 9.18 -2.70 -24.62
CA THR A 238 9.70 -1.60 -23.81
C THR A 238 9.27 -1.74 -22.35
N VAL A 239 7.97 -1.98 -22.09
CA VAL A 239 7.46 -2.12 -20.72
C VAL A 239 8.08 -3.33 -20.01
N ILE A 240 8.20 -4.46 -20.71
CA ILE A 240 8.87 -5.65 -20.18
C ILE A 240 10.33 -5.33 -19.84
N SER A 241 11.06 -4.72 -20.77
CA SER A 241 12.48 -4.38 -20.59
C SER A 241 12.70 -3.45 -19.40
N LEU A 242 11.83 -2.44 -19.21
CA LEU A 242 11.89 -1.54 -18.07
C LEU A 242 11.74 -2.30 -16.73
N LEU A 243 10.75 -3.19 -16.63
CA LEU A 243 10.51 -3.96 -15.42
C LEU A 243 11.66 -4.94 -15.13
N GLU A 244 12.13 -5.66 -16.14
CA GLU A 244 13.23 -6.63 -15.97
C GLU A 244 14.54 -5.92 -15.63
N THR A 245 14.92 -4.91 -16.39
CA THR A 245 16.18 -4.18 -16.17
C THR A 245 16.21 -3.50 -14.81
N THR A 246 15.06 -3.00 -14.34
CA THR A 246 14.96 -2.37 -13.02
C THR A 246 15.06 -3.39 -11.90
N PHE A 247 14.27 -4.47 -11.96
CA PHE A 247 14.00 -5.32 -10.79
C PHE A 247 14.68 -6.69 -10.79
N LEU A 248 15.05 -7.23 -11.96
CA LEU A 248 15.58 -8.58 -12.10
C LEU A 248 17.06 -8.63 -12.43
#